data_AF-A0A6V7M4V5-F1
#
_entry.id   AF-A0A6V7M4V5-F1
#
_cell.length_a   1.000
_cell.length_b   1.000
_cell.length_c   1.000
_cell.angle_alpha   90.00
_cell.angle_beta   90.00
_cell.angle_gamma   90.00
#
_symmetry.space_group_name_H-M   'P 1'
#
loop_
_entity.id
_entity.type
_entity.pdbx_description
1 polymer ?
#
loop_
_entity_poly.entity_id
_entity_poly.type
_entity_poly.pdbx_seq_one_letter_code
_entity_poly.pdbx_strand_id
1 'polypeptide(L)' 'LDARSELRIVYVPSHLYHMLFELFKNSMRAVMEHHGSDNGDLPPVEVTVVRGKEDICLK' A
#
# COMPACT_ATOMS: atom_id res chain seq x y z
N LEU A 1 -11.99 15.98 -9.92
CA LEU A 1 -12.15 14.53 -9.67
C LEU A 1 -12.12 14.38 -8.16
N ASP A 2 -13.26 14.02 -7.59
CA ASP A 2 -13.59 14.17 -6.17
C ASP A 2 -12.61 13.36 -5.30
N ALA A 3 -11.76 14.04 -4.53
CA ALA A 3 -10.70 13.41 -3.74
C ALA A 3 -11.20 12.67 -2.49
N ARG A 4 -12.52 12.45 -2.37
CA ARG A 4 -13.18 11.87 -1.19
C ARG A 4 -14.29 10.86 -1.51
N SER A 5 -14.32 10.31 -2.72
CA SER A 5 -15.23 9.19 -2.99
C SER A 5 -14.71 7.92 -2.31
N GLU A 6 -15.40 7.45 -1.28
CA GLU A 6 -15.12 6.17 -0.62
C GLU A 6 -15.13 5.02 -1.64
N LEU A 7 -14.02 4.27 -1.73
CA LEU A 7 -13.95 3.07 -2.55
C LEU A 7 -14.56 1.89 -1.79
N ARG A 8 -15.73 1.41 -2.23
CA ARG A 8 -16.38 0.21 -1.69
C ARG A 8 -16.27 -0.95 -2.67
N ILE A 9 -15.88 -2.10 -2.15
CA ILE A 9 -15.57 -3.31 -2.91
C ILE A 9 -16.20 -4.50 -2.20
N VAL A 10 -16.75 -5.46 -2.95
CA VAL A 10 -17.17 -6.75 -2.39
C VAL A 10 -15.96 -7.66 -2.45
N TYR A 11 -15.35 -7.94 -1.31
CA TYR A 11 -14.17 -8.80 -1.21
C TYR A 11 -14.10 -9.48 0.16
N VAL A 12 -13.33 -10.55 0.26
CA VAL A 12 -13.06 -11.22 1.54
C VAL A 12 -12.03 -10.39 2.32
N PRO A 13 -12.38 -9.75 3.45
CA PRO A 13 -11.50 -8.79 4.11
C PRO A 13 -10.18 -9.40 4.58
N SER A 14 -10.20 -10.64 5.07
CA SER A 14 -9.00 -11.35 5.54
C SER A 14 -7.97 -11.57 4.43
N HIS A 15 -8.40 -11.92 3.22
CA HIS A 15 -7.51 -12.15 2.09
C HIS A 15 -6.80 -10.86 1.67
N LEU A 16 -7.55 -9.75 1.58
CA LEU A 16 -6.98 -8.45 1.25
C LEU A 16 -5.98 -7.99 2.30
N TYR A 17 -6.34 -8.12 3.59
CA TYR A 17 -5.44 -7.76 4.69
C TYR A 17 -4.14 -8.56 4.67
N HIS A 18 -4.21 -9.88 4.46
CA HIS A 18 -3.01 -10.72 4.36
C HIS A 18 -2.11 -10.31 3.20
N MET A 19 -2.67 -10.04 2.01
CA MET A 19 -1.88 -9.58 0.87
C MET A 19 -1.21 -8.23 1.15
N LEU A 20 -1.96 -7.26 1.68
CA LEU A 20 -1.43 -5.93 1.99
C LEU A 20 -0.38 -5.97 3.09
N PHE A 21 -0.59 -6.79 4.12
CA PHE A 21 0.36 -6.96 5.20
C PHE A 21 1.72 -7.48 4.70
N GLU A 22 1.72 -8.50 3.85
CA GLU A 22 2.96 -9.02 3.25
C GLU A 22 3.64 -7.98 2.35
N LEU A 23 2.88 -7.26 1.53
CA LEU A 23 3.43 -6.19 0.67
C LEU A 23 4.05 -5.06 1.50
N PHE A 24 3.40 -4.62 2.58
CA PHE A 24 3.93 -3.57 3.43
C PHE A 24 5.15 -4.00 4.22
N LYS A 25 5.18 -5.22 4.78
CA LYS A 25 6.40 -5.74 5.41
C LYS A 25 7.58 -5.72 4.44
N ASN A 26 7.38 -6.19 3.20
CA ASN A 26 8.44 -6.24 2.20
C ASN A 26 8.93 -4.82 1.84
N SER A 27 8.01 -3.88 1.65
CA SER A 27 8.33 -2.49 1.32
C SER A 27 9.08 -1.79 2.47
N MET A 28 8.60 -1.97 3.71
CA MET A 28 9.25 -1.41 4.91
C MET A 28 10.63 -2.03 5.15
N ARG A 29 10.77 -3.35 4.94
CA ARG A 29 12.07 -4.03 5.03
C ARG A 29 13.07 -3.42 4.04
N ALA A 30 12.67 -3.22 2.78
CA ALA A 30 13.53 -2.58 1.79
C ALA A 30 13.92 -1.16 2.20
N VAL A 31 12.97 -0.37 2.73
CA VAL A 31 13.27 0.98 3.27
C VAL A 31 14.35 0.90 4.36
N MET A 32 14.22 -0.02 5.31
CA MET A 32 15.19 -0.20 6.39
C MET A 32 16.56 -0.70 5.90
N GLU A 33 16.58 -1.65 4.96
CA GLU A 33 17.83 -2.18 4.40
C GLU A 33 18.61 -1.11 3.61
N HIS A 34 17.92 -0.17 2.97
CA HIS A 34 18.55 0.87 2.14
C HIS A 34 18.80 2.20 2.86
N HIS A 35 17.99 2.55 3.86
CA HIS A 35 18.03 3.87 4.51
C HIS A 35 18.15 3.78 6.04
N GLY A 36 18.09 2.59 6.65
CA GLY A 36 18.09 2.42 8.11
C GLY A 36 19.43 2.68 8.81
N SER A 37 20.52 2.76 8.04
CA SER A 37 21.86 3.12 8.55
C SER A 37 22.09 4.63 8.57
N ASP A 38 21.28 5.39 7.83
CA ASP A 38 21.35 6.85 7.81
C ASP A 38 20.58 7.40 9.02
N ASN A 39 21.20 8.30 9.79
CA ASN A 39 20.53 8.99 10.91
C ASN A 39 19.47 10.02 10.45
N GLY A 40 18.98 9.89 9.22
CA GLY A 40 17.97 10.73 8.60
C GLY A 40 16.57 10.14 8.71
N ASP A 41 15.59 10.88 8.21
CA ASP A 41 14.21 10.41 8.14
C ASP A 41 14.07 9.29 7.10
N LEU A 42 13.32 8.25 7.46
CA LEU A 42 13.02 7.14 6.56
C LEU A 42 12.01 7.59 5.49
N PRO A 43 12.24 7.25 4.22
CA PRO A 43 11.26 7.56 3.18
C PRO A 43 9.94 6.84 3.45
N PRO A 44 8.79 7.51 3.26
CA PRO A 44 7.49 6.88 3.46
C PRO A 44 7.19 5.84 2.39
N VAL A 45 6.40 4.83 2.74
CA VAL A 45 5.80 3.92 1.76
C VAL A 45 4.53 4.57 1.21
N GLU A 46 4.59 5.03 -0.04
CA GLU A 46 3.44 5.62 -0.72
C GLU A 46 2.56 4.53 -1.36
N VAL A 47 1.25 4.70 -1.26
CA VAL A 47 0.27 3.75 -1.80
C VAL A 47 -0.78 4.49 -2.61
N THR A 48 -0.99 4.07 -3.84
CA THR A 48 -2.02 4.57 -4.74
C THR A 48 -3.09 3.52 -4.93
N VAL A 49 -4.34 3.90 -4.67
CA VAL A 49 -5.51 3.05 -4.89
C VAL A 49 -6.28 3.56 -6.10
N VAL A 50 -6.46 2.72 -7.11
CA VAL A 50 -7.19 3.06 -8.34
C VAL A 50 -8.30 2.05 -8.58
N ARG A 51 -9.48 2.55 -8.93
CA ARG A 51 -10.60 1.73 -9.39
C ARG A 51 -10.72 1.85 -10.92
N GLY A 52 -10.44 0.76 -11.62
CA GLY A 52 -10.71 0.60 -13.04
C GLY A 52 -12.19 0.30 -13.30
N LYS A 53 -12.53 -0.01 -14.56
CA LYS A 53 -13.90 -0.44 -14.91
C LYS A 53 -14.20 -1.85 -14.39
N GLU A 54 -13.17 -2.70 -14.34
CA GLU A 54 -13.30 -4.13 -14.03
C GLU A 54 -12.39 -4.57 -12.87
N ASP A 55 -11.37 -3.76 -12.56
CA ASP A 55 -10.29 -4.09 -11.64
C ASP A 55 -10.06 -3.00 -10.59
N ILE A 56 -9.30 -3.37 -9.55
CA ILE A 56 -8.79 -2.46 -8.53
C ILE A 56 -7.30 -2.66 -8.45
N CYS A 57 -6.56 -1.57 -8.62
CA CYS A 57 -5.12 -1.56 -8.57
C CYS A 57 -4.65 -0.91 -7.27
N LEU A 58 -3.70 -1.56 -6.61
CA LEU A 58 -2.95 -1.06 -5.47
C LEU A 58 -1.49 -1.02 -5.90
N LYS A 59 -0.89 0.17 -5.87
CA LYS A 59 0.51 0.40 -6.23
C LYS A 59 1.24 1.08 -5.10
#